data_AF-A0A5M6C9D1-F1
#
_entry.id   AF-A0A5M6C9D1-F1
#
_cell.length_a   1.000
_cell.length_b   1.000
_cell.length_c   1.000
_cell.angle_alpha   90.00
_cell.angle_beta   90.00
_cell.angle_gamma   90.00
#
_symmetry.space_group_name_H-M   'P 1'
#
loop_
_entity.id
_entity.type
_entity.pdbx_description
1 polymer ?
#
loop_
_entity_poly.entity_id
_entity_poly.type
_entity_poly.pdbx_seq_one_letter_code
_entity_poly.pdbx_strand_id
1 'polypeptide(L)'
;MNKFTALLLFFSFLSIVSVAQENRDSLIVAKIEVVQSENTLTFHPTVQNNGVYHYELDYLLLVKKTDANKNLSVSQQKGKFTLEPNQIESLSTTTINQTSKQKVTAILFIRDEVENRLITKDSIQITTKELRPIKESSLSIMKGIVVDDSKTKMGRDYYDLFYSTYNQYPTKFDFIINITELPHRGLSSIMQVKVDQDLILEFFTNPDEEFIKEQVATTFQRLISYANHRGKLKNEFTY
;
A
#
# COMPACT_ATOMS: atom_id res chain seq x y z
N MET A 1 -62.91 -37.46 -23.05
CA MET A 1 -63.03 -36.29 -23.96
C MET A 1 -62.37 -35.10 -23.29
N ASN A 2 -61.14 -34.82 -23.72
CA ASN A 2 -60.36 -33.58 -23.69
C ASN A 2 -60.57 -32.58 -22.54
N LYS A 3 -59.52 -32.41 -21.72
CA LYS A 3 -58.84 -31.12 -21.47
C LYS A 3 -57.49 -31.37 -20.75
N PHE A 4 -56.66 -32.19 -21.40
CA PHE A 4 -55.22 -31.93 -21.44
C PHE A 4 -55.02 -30.64 -22.25
N THR A 5 -53.88 -29.97 -22.08
CA THR A 5 -53.40 -28.81 -22.86
C THR A 5 -54.14 -27.47 -22.67
N ALA A 6 -53.93 -26.79 -21.54
CA ALA A 6 -53.80 -25.32 -21.50
C ALA A 6 -53.45 -24.80 -20.10
N LEU A 7 -52.21 -25.03 -19.63
CA LEU A 7 -51.44 -23.98 -18.93
C LEU A 7 -49.97 -24.40 -18.81
N LEU A 8 -49.43 -24.86 -19.93
CA LEU A 8 -48.02 -25.17 -20.10
C LEU A 8 -47.38 -23.92 -20.73
N LEU A 9 -47.31 -22.82 -19.98
CA LEU A 9 -46.67 -21.55 -20.38
C LEU A 9 -46.44 -20.62 -19.16
N PHE A 10 -46.03 -21.20 -18.03
CA PHE A 10 -45.36 -20.43 -16.96
C PHE A 10 -43.94 -20.95 -16.81
N PHE A 11 -43.22 -20.93 -17.93
CA PHE A 11 -41.79 -21.20 -17.98
C PHE A 11 -41.09 -19.89 -18.33
N SER A 12 -39.91 -19.71 -17.72
CA SER A 12 -38.85 -18.77 -18.08
C SER A 12 -39.03 -17.29 -17.76
N PHE A 13 -39.10 -16.89 -16.49
CA PHE A 13 -38.49 -15.60 -16.05
C PHE A 13 -38.00 -15.64 -14.59
N LEU A 14 -37.60 -16.82 -14.08
CA LEU A 14 -36.63 -16.84 -12.99
C LEU A 14 -35.27 -16.59 -13.61
N SER A 15 -34.95 -15.31 -13.82
CA SER A 15 -33.58 -14.87 -14.06
C SER A 15 -32.76 -15.24 -12.84
N ILE A 16 -32.15 -16.42 -12.87
CA ILE A 16 -31.01 -16.76 -12.03
C ILE A 16 -29.96 -15.72 -12.40
N VAL A 17 -29.81 -14.70 -11.56
CA VAL A 17 -28.73 -13.75 -11.68
C VAL A 17 -27.48 -14.51 -11.24
N SER A 18 -26.87 -15.23 -12.17
CA SER A 18 -25.57 -15.87 -11.98
C SER A 18 -24.54 -14.76 -11.85
N VAL A 19 -24.25 -14.35 -10.62
CA VAL A 19 -23.08 -13.52 -10.31
C VAL A 19 -21.87 -14.46 -10.23
N ALA A 20 -21.46 -15.00 -11.38
CA ALA A 20 -20.14 -15.61 -11.52
C ALA A 20 -19.16 -14.50 -11.88
N GLN A 21 -18.94 -13.57 -10.95
CA GLN A 21 -17.83 -12.63 -11.08
C GLN A 21 -16.60 -13.41 -10.63
N GLU A 22 -15.93 -14.07 -11.58
CA GLU A 22 -14.59 -14.60 -11.37
C GLU A 22 -13.77 -13.45 -10.78
N ASN A 23 -13.24 -13.64 -9.57
CA ASN A 23 -12.55 -12.59 -8.86
C ASN A 23 -11.25 -12.31 -9.61
N ARG A 24 -11.30 -11.42 -10.61
CA ARG A 24 -10.22 -11.15 -11.58
C ARG A 24 -8.91 -10.84 -10.87
N ASP A 25 -9.00 -10.18 -9.71
CA ASP A 25 -7.86 -9.83 -8.88
C ASP A 25 -7.09 -11.07 -8.37
N SER A 26 -7.79 -12.18 -8.11
CA SER A 26 -7.16 -13.45 -7.67
C SER A 26 -6.31 -14.11 -8.76
N LEU A 27 -6.45 -13.69 -10.02
CA LEU A 27 -5.64 -14.18 -11.13
C LEU A 27 -4.29 -13.45 -11.24
N ILE A 28 -4.14 -12.31 -10.55
CA ILE A 28 -2.89 -11.54 -10.51
C ILE A 28 -2.12 -11.92 -9.25
N VAL A 29 -0.94 -12.52 -9.43
CA VAL A 29 -0.10 -13.02 -8.34
C VAL A 29 1.19 -12.24 -8.28
N ALA A 30 1.44 -11.57 -7.16
CA ALA A 30 2.70 -10.90 -6.88
C ALA A 30 3.62 -11.80 -6.04
N LYS A 31 4.93 -11.72 -6.29
CA LYS A 31 5.94 -12.47 -5.53
C LYS A 31 7.22 -11.67 -5.37
N ILE A 32 7.79 -11.70 -4.18
CA ILE A 32 9.10 -11.13 -3.86
C ILE A 32 10.10 -12.27 -3.66
N GLU A 33 11.08 -12.37 -4.55
CA GLU A 33 12.24 -13.23 -4.34
C GLU A 33 13.39 -12.42 -3.73
N VAL A 34 14.19 -13.05 -2.86
CA VAL A 34 15.27 -12.36 -2.15
C VAL A 34 16.56 -13.14 -2.33
N VAL A 35 17.57 -12.47 -2.88
CA VAL A 35 18.93 -13.00 -2.99
C VAL A 35 19.79 -12.32 -1.93
N GLN A 36 20.38 -13.13 -1.05
CA GLN A 36 21.30 -12.67 -0.02
C GLN A 36 22.75 -12.88 -0.48
N SER A 37 23.56 -11.82 -0.47
CA SER A 37 24.98 -11.87 -0.79
C SER A 37 25.77 -11.03 0.21
N GLU A 38 26.64 -11.68 0.99
CA GLU A 38 27.45 -11.09 2.07
C GLU A 38 26.66 -10.10 2.94
N ASN A 39 26.83 -8.81 2.68
CA ASN A 39 26.24 -7.70 3.43
C ASN A 39 25.07 -7.03 2.71
N THR A 40 24.49 -7.66 1.69
CA THR A 40 23.41 -7.11 0.88
C THR A 40 22.23 -8.07 0.73
N LEU A 41 21.04 -7.48 0.65
CA LEU A 41 19.81 -8.15 0.23
C LEU A 41 19.33 -7.49 -1.05
N THR A 42 19.12 -8.29 -2.09
CA THR A 42 18.51 -7.85 -3.34
C THR A 42 17.12 -8.46 -3.46
N PHE A 43 16.13 -7.59 -3.62
CA PHE A 43 14.72 -7.93 -3.79
C PHE A 43 14.36 -7.93 -5.26
N HIS A 44 13.83 -9.06 -5.74
CA HIS A 44 13.38 -9.33 -7.09
C HIS A 44 11.86 -9.49 -7.11
N PRO A 45 11.11 -8.38 -7.17
CA PRO A 45 9.65 -8.41 -7.32
C PRO A 45 9.23 -8.90 -8.72
N THR A 46 8.24 -9.78 -8.77
CA THR A 46 7.62 -10.31 -9.99
C THR A 46 6.11 -10.29 -9.87
N VAL A 47 5.41 -10.15 -10.99
CA VAL A 47 3.95 -10.20 -11.07
C VAL A 47 3.54 -11.10 -12.23
N GLN A 48 2.63 -12.02 -11.97
CA GLN A 48 2.11 -12.96 -12.96
C GLN A 48 0.61 -12.74 -13.18
N ASN A 49 0.19 -12.73 -14.44
CA ASN A 49 -1.21 -12.72 -14.82
C ASN A 49 -1.64 -14.10 -15.28
N ASN A 50 -2.43 -14.80 -14.47
CA ASN A 50 -3.01 -16.10 -14.83
C ASN A 50 -4.36 -15.96 -15.56
N GLY A 51 -4.76 -14.75 -15.90
CA GLY A 51 -6.00 -14.45 -16.58
C GLY A 51 -5.83 -14.27 -18.09
N VAL A 52 -6.96 -14.00 -18.74
CA VAL A 52 -7.08 -13.86 -20.20
C VAL A 52 -7.13 -12.40 -20.67
N TYR A 53 -7.05 -11.45 -19.74
CA TYR A 53 -7.14 -10.00 -20.02
C TYR A 53 -5.80 -9.32 -19.72
N HIS A 54 -5.48 -8.26 -20.46
CA HIS A 54 -4.36 -7.39 -20.11
C HIS A 54 -4.76 -6.40 -19.03
N TYR A 55 -3.78 -5.87 -18.29
CA TYR A 55 -3.98 -4.88 -17.24
C TYR A 55 -2.92 -3.78 -17.31
N GLU A 56 -3.32 -2.55 -16.99
CA GLU A 56 -2.40 -1.45 -16.69
C GLU A 56 -2.32 -1.28 -15.17
N LEU A 57 -1.12 -1.49 -14.63
CA LEU A 57 -0.90 -1.61 -13.19
C LEU A 57 0.19 -0.66 -12.73
N ASP A 58 0.12 -0.27 -11.45
CA ASP A 58 1.25 0.31 -10.74
C ASP A 58 1.72 -0.60 -9.62
N TYR A 59 2.97 -0.42 -9.21
CA TYR A 59 3.52 -1.09 -8.05
C TYR A 59 4.20 -0.12 -7.09
N LEU A 60 4.19 -0.50 -5.82
CA LEU A 60 4.96 0.11 -4.75
C LEU A 60 5.65 -1.00 -3.94
N LEU A 61 6.99 -1.06 -4.04
CA LEU A 61 7.84 -1.88 -3.19
C LEU A 61 8.40 -1.03 -2.06
N LEU A 62 8.11 -1.43 -0.82
CA LEU A 62 8.63 -0.81 0.39
C LEU A 62 9.55 -1.80 1.10
N VAL A 63 10.79 -1.38 1.38
CA VAL A 63 11.76 -2.18 2.15
C VAL A 63 12.06 -1.45 3.46
N LYS A 64 11.46 -1.94 4.55
CA LYS A 64 11.65 -1.41 5.90
C LYS A 64 12.77 -2.14 6.62
N LYS A 65 13.71 -1.40 7.19
CA LYS A 65 14.73 -1.90 8.12
C LYS A 65 14.45 -1.38 9.52
N THR A 66 14.55 -2.26 10.49
CA THR A 66 14.49 -1.92 11.91
C THR A 66 15.75 -2.44 12.59
N ASP A 67 16.49 -1.56 13.26
CA ASP A 67 17.65 -1.95 14.06
C ASP A 67 17.25 -2.35 15.49
N ALA A 68 18.23 -2.79 16.29
CA ALA A 68 18.03 -3.16 17.69
C ALA A 68 17.54 -1.99 18.56
N ASN A 69 17.85 -0.75 18.18
CA ASN A 69 17.42 0.47 18.88
C ASN A 69 16.03 0.95 18.44
N LYS A 70 15.34 0.15 17.59
CA LYS A 70 14.04 0.48 16.97
C LYS A 70 14.08 1.68 16.02
N ASN A 71 15.26 2.08 15.55
CA ASN A 71 15.35 3.04 14.46
C ASN A 71 14.81 2.40 13.17
N LEU A 72 14.05 3.17 12.42
CA LEU A 72 13.42 2.75 11.18
C LEU A 72 14.07 3.48 10.00
N SER A 73 14.32 2.73 8.94
CA SER A 73 14.57 3.30 7.61
C SER A 73 13.70 2.56 6.61
N VAL A 74 13.15 3.29 5.65
CA VAL A 74 12.27 2.74 4.61
C VAL A 74 12.86 3.15 3.27
N SER A 75 13.16 2.16 2.43
CA SER A 75 13.43 2.38 1.01
C SER A 75 12.14 2.17 0.23
N GLN A 76 11.91 2.99 -0.79
CA GLN A 76 10.75 2.87 -1.67
C GLN A 76 11.19 2.76 -3.13
N GLN A 77 10.49 1.91 -3.88
CA GLN A 77 10.58 1.82 -5.33
C GLN A 77 9.18 1.69 -5.91
N LYS A 78 8.89 2.43 -6.98
CA LYS A 78 7.58 2.41 -7.63
C LYS A 78 7.70 2.56 -9.14
N GLY A 79 6.68 2.13 -9.85
CA GLY A 79 6.60 2.23 -11.30
C GLY A 79 5.25 1.81 -11.83
N LYS A 80 5.02 2.08 -13.11
CA LYS A 80 3.85 1.63 -13.88
C LYS A 80 4.28 0.59 -14.90
N PHE A 81 3.41 -0.35 -15.21
CA PHE A 81 3.68 -1.41 -16.18
C PHE A 81 2.38 -1.94 -16.77
N THR A 82 2.48 -2.52 -17.97
CA THR A 82 1.40 -3.29 -18.59
C THR A 82 1.69 -4.76 -18.38
N LEU A 83 0.65 -5.55 -18.10
CA LEU A 83 0.75 -6.97 -17.85
C LEU A 83 -0.19 -7.74 -18.78
N GLU A 84 0.38 -8.41 -19.78
CA GLU A 84 -0.39 -9.18 -20.77
C GLU A 84 -0.92 -10.50 -20.19
N PRO A 85 -1.93 -11.12 -20.84
CA PRO A 85 -2.43 -12.44 -20.47
C PRO A 85 -1.33 -13.50 -20.40
N ASN A 86 -1.31 -14.31 -19.34
CA ASN A 86 -0.32 -15.38 -19.12
C ASN A 86 1.15 -14.90 -19.05
N GLN A 87 1.39 -13.59 -18.89
CA GLN A 87 2.72 -13.02 -18.75
C GLN A 87 3.19 -13.04 -17.30
N ILE A 88 4.51 -13.20 -17.12
CA ILE A 88 5.23 -12.88 -15.89
C ILE A 88 6.10 -11.66 -16.18
N GLU A 89 5.89 -10.58 -15.43
CA GLU A 89 6.68 -9.37 -15.51
C GLU A 89 7.65 -9.26 -14.33
N SER A 90 8.90 -8.91 -14.63
CA SER A 90 9.92 -8.62 -13.62
C SER A 90 9.95 -7.11 -13.34
N LEU A 91 9.66 -6.72 -12.11
CA LEU A 91 9.66 -5.32 -11.71
C LEU A 91 11.06 -4.87 -11.28
N SER A 92 11.27 -3.56 -11.06
CA SER A 92 12.60 -3.05 -10.69
C SER A 92 13.12 -3.65 -9.38
N THR A 93 14.35 -4.13 -9.42
CA THR A 93 15.04 -4.69 -8.26
C THR A 93 15.47 -3.61 -7.27
N THR A 94 15.43 -3.93 -5.98
CA THR A 94 15.95 -3.04 -4.93
C THR A 94 17.02 -3.76 -4.13
N THR A 95 18.20 -3.15 -3.98
CA THR A 95 19.29 -3.69 -3.16
C THR A 95 19.50 -2.81 -1.94
N ILE A 96 19.62 -3.43 -0.76
CA ILE A 96 19.97 -2.74 0.48
C ILE A 96 21.13 -3.42 1.17
N ASN A 97 21.87 -2.65 1.96
CA ASN A 97 22.83 -3.21 2.91
C ASN A 97 22.10 -3.84 4.11
N GLN A 98 22.56 -4.98 4.59
CA GLN A 98 22.05 -5.69 5.76
C GLN A 98 23.17 -5.89 6.79
N THR A 99 22.90 -5.52 8.04
CA THR A 99 23.78 -5.84 9.18
C THR A 99 23.17 -6.93 10.05
N SER A 100 24.01 -7.65 10.79
CA SER A 100 23.66 -8.88 11.55
C SER A 100 22.70 -8.69 12.74
N LYS A 101 22.15 -7.49 12.96
CA LYS A 101 21.19 -7.19 14.04
C LYS A 101 19.91 -6.51 13.55
N GLN A 102 19.69 -6.46 12.23
CA GLN A 102 18.54 -5.77 11.65
C GLN A 102 17.43 -6.75 11.27
N LYS A 103 16.19 -6.33 11.55
CA LYS A 103 14.98 -6.91 10.99
C LYS A 103 14.66 -6.19 9.69
N VAL A 104 14.52 -6.92 8.60
CA VAL A 104 14.17 -6.37 7.29
C VAL A 104 12.80 -6.89 6.88
N THR A 105 11.94 -6.04 6.36
CA THR A 105 10.63 -6.43 5.85
C THR A 105 10.38 -5.73 4.53
N ALA A 106 10.15 -6.51 3.48
CA ALA A 106 9.74 -6.00 2.18
C ALA A 106 8.24 -6.23 1.98
N ILE A 107 7.56 -5.25 1.40
CA ILE A 107 6.14 -5.28 1.07
C ILE A 107 5.99 -4.79 -0.35
N LEU A 108 5.34 -5.58 -1.20
CA LEU A 108 5.00 -5.22 -2.57
C LEU A 108 3.49 -5.03 -2.65
N PHE A 109 3.05 -3.87 -3.12
CA PHE A 109 1.67 -3.60 -3.46
C PHE A 109 1.54 -3.48 -4.97
N ILE A 110 0.54 -4.15 -5.54
CA ILE A 110 0.13 -4.02 -6.94
C ILE A 110 -1.26 -3.42 -6.97
N ARG A 111 -1.42 -2.33 -7.74
CA ARG A 111 -2.70 -1.63 -7.85
C ARG A 111 -3.10 -1.46 -9.31
N ASP A 112 -4.40 -1.38 -9.52
CA ASP A 112 -4.96 -0.87 -10.76
C ASP A 112 -4.52 0.58 -10.96
N GLU A 113 -3.99 0.91 -12.13
CA GLU A 113 -3.44 2.25 -12.40
C GLU A 113 -4.52 3.33 -12.47
N VAL A 114 -5.72 2.98 -12.92
CA VAL A 114 -6.81 3.93 -13.16
C VAL A 114 -7.65 4.10 -11.90
N GLU A 115 -8.06 2.99 -11.28
CA GLU A 115 -8.90 2.98 -10.08
C GLU A 115 -8.08 3.21 -8.80
N ASN A 116 -6.74 3.10 -8.87
CA ASN A 116 -5.82 3.13 -7.72
C ASN A 116 -6.23 2.14 -6.61
N ARG A 117 -6.86 1.03 -7.02
CA ARG A 117 -7.41 -0.02 -6.17
C ARG A 117 -6.36 -1.12 -5.97
N LEU A 118 -6.18 -1.58 -4.73
CA LEU A 118 -5.28 -2.70 -4.44
C LEU A 118 -5.78 -3.98 -5.10
N ILE A 119 -4.94 -4.58 -5.94
CA ILE A 119 -5.22 -5.84 -6.64
C ILE A 119 -4.62 -7.01 -5.86
N THR A 120 -3.33 -6.93 -5.57
CA THR A 120 -2.62 -7.98 -4.84
C THR A 120 -1.42 -7.42 -4.10
N LYS A 121 -0.88 -8.20 -3.15
CA LYS A 121 0.30 -7.82 -2.39
C LYS A 121 1.13 -9.05 -2.03
N ASP A 122 2.40 -8.83 -1.77
CA ASP A 122 3.26 -9.85 -1.16
C ASP A 122 4.15 -9.21 -0.08
N SER A 123 4.59 -10.01 0.89
CA SER A 123 5.50 -9.55 1.92
C SER A 123 6.42 -10.63 2.45
N ILE A 124 7.69 -10.26 2.67
CA ILE A 124 8.72 -11.15 3.21
C ILE A 124 9.48 -10.48 4.34
N GLN A 125 9.77 -11.25 5.40
CA GLN A 125 10.58 -10.81 6.52
C GLN A 125 11.89 -11.58 6.58
N ILE A 126 12.97 -10.84 6.78
CA ILE A 126 14.30 -11.37 6.97
C ILE A 126 14.76 -10.98 8.37
N THR A 127 15.08 -11.98 9.19
CA THR A 127 15.69 -11.76 10.50
C THR A 127 16.96 -12.58 10.54
N THR A 128 18.12 -11.91 10.59
CA THR A 128 19.53 -12.33 10.81
C THR A 128 20.05 -13.69 10.31
N LYS A 129 19.23 -14.74 10.17
CA LYS A 129 19.54 -16.04 9.56
C LYS A 129 18.36 -16.72 8.83
N GLU A 130 17.15 -16.17 8.90
CA GLU A 130 15.95 -16.83 8.37
C GLU A 130 15.12 -15.89 7.49
N LEU A 131 14.75 -16.43 6.32
CA LEU A 131 13.72 -15.88 5.45
C LEU A 131 12.38 -16.51 5.87
N ARG A 132 11.43 -15.67 6.28
CA ARG A 132 10.09 -16.13 6.64
C ARG A 132 9.07 -15.39 5.77
N PRO A 133 8.28 -16.10 4.94
CA PRO A 133 7.10 -15.49 4.32
C PRO A 133 6.15 -15.08 5.44
N ILE A 134 5.52 -13.92 5.31
CA ILE A 134 4.62 -13.40 6.35
C ILE A 134 3.19 -13.59 5.89
N LYS A 135 2.33 -14.17 6.76
CA LYS A 135 0.89 -14.19 6.50
C LYS A 135 0.33 -12.76 6.54
N GLU A 136 -0.54 -12.45 5.58
CA GLU A 136 -1.05 -11.12 5.20
C GLU A 136 -1.66 -10.25 6.32
N SER A 137 -1.93 -10.81 7.51
CA SER A 137 -2.68 -10.16 8.59
C SER A 137 -1.83 -9.44 9.64
N SER A 138 -0.49 -9.47 9.54
CA SER A 138 0.35 -8.83 10.55
C SER A 138 0.42 -7.32 10.35
N LEU A 139 -0.54 -6.57 10.90
CA LEU A 139 -0.53 -5.09 11.02
C LEU A 139 0.82 -4.53 11.54
N SER A 140 1.57 -5.33 12.30
CA SER A 140 2.94 -4.99 12.72
C SER A 140 3.91 -4.75 11.56
N ILE A 141 3.63 -5.25 10.37
CA ILE A 141 4.46 -5.05 9.17
C ILE A 141 4.34 -3.61 8.67
N MET A 142 3.13 -3.04 8.69
CA MET A 142 2.85 -1.68 8.22
C MET A 142 3.28 -0.62 9.23
N LYS A 143 3.54 -1.04 10.48
CA LYS A 143 3.85 -0.13 11.58
C LYS A 143 5.05 0.77 11.29
N GLY A 144 4.84 2.08 11.45
CA GLY A 144 5.87 3.11 11.36
C GLY A 144 6.33 3.46 9.94
N ILE A 145 5.61 3.03 8.92
CA ILE A 145 5.95 3.36 7.52
C ILE A 145 5.33 4.71 7.15
N VAL A 146 6.17 5.58 6.60
CA VAL A 146 5.75 6.81 5.92
C VAL A 146 6.29 6.76 4.49
N VAL A 147 5.44 7.03 3.51
CA VAL A 147 5.77 7.06 2.10
C VAL A 147 5.79 8.52 1.64
N ASP A 148 6.89 8.93 1.03
CA ASP A 148 7.08 10.27 0.48
C ASP A 148 6.79 10.26 -1.03
N ASP A 149 5.82 11.06 -1.45
CA ASP A 149 5.59 11.41 -2.84
C ASP A 149 5.49 12.92 -3.05
N SER A 150 6.28 13.68 -2.29
CA SER A 150 6.54 15.09 -2.55
C SER A 150 7.37 15.30 -3.81
N LYS A 151 7.15 16.42 -4.49
CA LYS A 151 7.77 16.77 -5.77
C LYS A 151 8.60 18.05 -5.67
N THR A 152 8.07 19.04 -4.95
CA THR A 152 8.68 20.37 -4.80
C THR A 152 9.52 20.45 -3.53
N LYS A 153 10.29 21.53 -3.38
CA LYS A 153 11.01 21.83 -2.14
C LYS A 153 10.04 21.96 -0.97
N MET A 154 8.91 22.64 -1.15
CA MET A 154 7.94 22.92 -0.10
C MET A 154 7.29 21.63 0.42
N GLY A 155 6.93 20.72 -0.50
CA GLY A 155 6.44 19.39 -0.13
C GLY A 155 7.48 18.58 0.63
N ARG A 156 8.75 18.64 0.21
CA ARG A 156 9.86 18.00 0.93
C ARG A 156 10.10 18.59 2.31
N ASP A 157 10.07 19.92 2.45
CA ASP A 157 10.25 20.59 3.75
C ASP A 157 9.17 20.15 4.75
N TYR A 158 7.92 20.03 4.28
CA TYR A 158 6.83 19.46 5.08
C TYR A 158 7.08 17.99 5.45
N TYR A 159 7.46 17.15 4.47
CA TYR A 159 7.74 15.75 4.71
C TYR A 159 8.87 15.57 5.74
N ASP A 160 9.97 16.30 5.62
CA ASP A 160 11.12 16.21 6.50
C ASP A 160 10.76 16.59 7.93
N LEU A 161 9.99 17.68 8.11
CA LEU A 161 9.52 18.09 9.43
C LEU A 161 8.55 17.04 10.01
N PHE A 162 7.61 16.55 9.21
CA PHE A 162 6.69 15.50 9.62
C PHE A 162 7.44 14.23 10.04
N TYR A 163 8.37 13.75 9.22
CA TYR A 163 9.13 12.53 9.45
C TYR A 163 10.04 12.64 10.68
N SER A 164 10.71 13.77 10.87
CA SER A 164 11.49 14.05 12.08
C SER A 164 10.63 14.01 13.34
N THR A 165 9.48 14.69 13.30
CA THR A 165 8.50 14.69 14.40
C THR A 165 7.97 13.28 14.65
N TYR A 166 7.63 12.54 13.59
CA TYR A 166 7.11 11.19 13.70
C TYR A 166 8.14 10.22 14.26
N ASN A 167 9.41 10.35 13.90
CA ASN A 167 10.49 9.52 14.44
C ASN A 167 10.67 9.69 15.94
N GLN A 168 10.53 10.91 16.45
CA GLN A 168 10.56 11.20 17.88
C GLN A 168 9.29 10.75 18.61
N TYR A 169 8.18 10.58 17.90
CA TYR A 169 6.92 10.15 18.50
C TYR A 169 7.02 8.73 19.09
N PRO A 170 6.62 8.51 20.35
CA PRO A 170 6.90 7.27 21.08
C PRO A 170 6.20 6.04 20.52
N THR A 171 5.01 6.22 19.94
CA THR A 171 4.18 5.13 19.44
C THR A 171 3.93 5.26 17.95
N LYS A 172 4.49 4.35 17.16
CA LYS A 172 4.22 4.33 15.72
C LYS A 172 2.81 3.80 15.42
N PHE A 173 2.15 4.40 14.45
CA PHE A 173 0.87 3.93 13.91
C PHE A 173 1.02 2.57 13.22
N ASP A 174 -0.01 1.73 13.26
CA ASP A 174 -0.06 0.38 12.68
C ASP A 174 -0.51 0.35 11.20
N PHE A 175 -0.33 1.48 10.52
CA PHE A 175 -0.72 1.70 9.12
C PHE A 175 0.29 2.55 8.37
N ILE A 176 0.21 2.53 7.04
CA ILE A 176 1.07 3.31 6.16
C ILE A 176 0.50 4.72 6.03
N ILE A 177 1.36 5.72 6.26
CA ILE A 177 1.03 7.13 6.04
C ILE A 177 1.63 7.53 4.69
N ASN A 178 0.79 7.96 3.75
CA ASN A 178 1.22 8.46 2.45
C ASN A 178 1.15 9.99 2.46
N ILE A 179 2.28 10.65 2.16
CA ILE A 179 2.36 12.09 1.95
C ILE A 179 2.54 12.31 0.45
N THR A 180 1.53 12.86 -0.21
CA THR A 180 1.51 13.02 -1.66
C THR A 180 1.34 14.49 -2.02
N GLU A 181 2.14 14.96 -2.98
CA GLU A 181 2.00 16.29 -3.53
C GLU A 181 1.42 16.22 -4.95
N LEU A 182 0.27 16.86 -5.15
CA LEU A 182 -0.36 16.99 -6.45
C LEU A 182 -0.07 18.38 -7.03
N PRO A 183 0.26 18.48 -8.33
CA PRO A 183 0.42 19.77 -8.97
C PRO A 183 -0.92 20.53 -8.99
N HIS A 184 -0.87 21.84 -8.76
CA HIS A 184 -2.01 22.72 -8.93
C HIS A 184 -1.72 23.80 -9.98
N ARG A 185 -2.71 24.66 -10.28
CA ARG A 185 -2.54 25.75 -11.24
C ARG A 185 -1.47 26.73 -10.77
N GLY A 186 -0.51 27.03 -11.64
CA GLY A 186 0.58 27.97 -11.35
C GLY A 186 1.74 27.30 -10.61
N LEU A 187 2.32 28.01 -9.63
CA LEU A 187 3.44 27.51 -8.82
C LEU A 187 2.99 26.87 -7.50
N SER A 188 1.68 26.75 -7.26
CA SER A 188 1.15 26.10 -6.06
C SER A 188 0.93 24.61 -6.29
N SER A 189 0.94 23.87 -5.19
CA SER A 189 0.66 22.44 -5.15
C SER A 189 -0.23 22.13 -3.96
N ILE A 190 -0.84 20.95 -3.99
CA ILE A 190 -1.71 20.46 -2.93
C ILE A 190 -1.01 19.30 -2.25
N MET A 191 -0.80 19.42 -0.94
CA MET A 191 -0.36 18.34 -0.09
C MET A 191 -1.56 17.53 0.37
N GLN A 192 -1.46 16.22 0.25
CA GLN A 192 -2.43 15.26 0.77
C GLN A 192 -1.73 14.30 1.73
N VAL A 193 -2.31 14.12 2.91
CA VAL A 193 -1.93 13.06 3.85
C VAL A 193 -3.02 12.00 3.82
N LYS A 194 -2.64 10.77 3.45
CA LYS A 194 -3.56 9.64 3.34
C LYS A 194 -3.12 8.49 4.22
N VAL A 195 -4.09 7.72 4.73
CA VAL A 195 -3.85 6.42 5.34
C VAL A 195 -4.52 5.38 4.46
N ASP A 196 -3.73 4.49 3.88
CA ASP A 196 -4.20 3.59 2.81
C ASP A 196 -4.85 4.42 1.68
N GLN A 197 -6.18 4.39 1.53
CA GLN A 197 -6.94 5.22 0.56
C GLN A 197 -7.69 6.40 1.20
N ASP A 198 -7.73 6.49 2.54
CA ASP A 198 -8.50 7.50 3.26
C ASP A 198 -7.75 8.83 3.30
N LEU A 199 -8.38 9.91 2.82
CA LEU A 199 -7.84 11.25 2.92
C LEU A 199 -8.00 11.78 4.35
N ILE A 200 -6.88 12.00 5.03
CA ILE A 200 -6.85 12.50 6.41
C ILE A 200 -6.84 14.03 6.44
N LEU A 201 -5.98 14.62 5.60
CA LEU A 201 -5.81 16.06 5.51
C LEU A 201 -5.38 16.43 4.08
N GLU A 202 -5.86 17.58 3.62
CA GLU A 202 -5.45 18.23 2.38
C GLU A 202 -5.24 19.72 2.62
N PHE A 203 -4.17 20.30 2.06
CA PHE A 203 -3.88 21.73 2.15
C PHE A 203 -3.00 22.20 0.99
N PHE A 204 -3.03 23.50 0.68
CA PHE A 204 -2.10 24.10 -0.29
C PHE A 204 -0.71 24.30 0.31
N THR A 205 0.33 24.07 -0.47
CA THR A 205 1.71 24.35 -0.04
C THR A 205 1.92 25.84 0.21
N ASN A 206 2.67 26.16 1.27
CA ASN A 206 3.03 27.51 1.66
C ASN A 206 4.49 27.50 2.16
N PRO A 207 5.34 28.46 1.75
CA PRO A 207 6.76 28.43 2.08
C PRO A 207 7.06 28.87 3.51
N ASP A 208 6.09 29.43 4.23
CA ASP A 208 6.24 29.88 5.61
C ASP A 208 6.47 28.68 6.56
N GLU A 209 7.58 28.72 7.31
CA GLU A 209 7.95 27.66 8.25
C GLU A 209 6.90 27.47 9.36
N GLU A 210 6.26 28.56 9.81
CA GLU A 210 5.27 28.46 10.88
C GLU A 210 4.01 27.75 10.39
N PHE A 211 3.58 28.04 9.16
CA PHE A 211 2.51 27.31 8.51
C PHE A 211 2.84 25.81 8.38
N ILE A 212 4.06 25.47 7.97
CA ILE A 212 4.47 24.06 7.84
C ILE A 212 4.39 23.34 9.20
N LYS A 213 4.84 23.98 10.29
CA LYS A 213 4.72 23.44 11.66
C LYS A 213 3.27 23.25 12.07
N GLU A 214 2.41 24.23 11.79
CA GLU A 214 0.97 24.15 12.07
C GLU A 214 0.32 22.97 11.33
N GLN A 215 0.65 22.78 10.05
CA GLN A 215 0.11 21.66 9.26
C GLN A 215 0.61 20.31 9.77
N VAL A 216 1.87 20.20 10.20
CA VAL A 216 2.39 18.98 10.85
C VAL A 216 1.63 18.69 12.13
N ALA A 217 1.44 19.69 13.01
CA ALA A 217 0.68 19.52 14.25
C ALA A 217 -0.77 19.07 13.99
N THR A 218 -1.44 19.73 13.05
CA THR A 218 -2.81 19.38 12.62
C THR A 218 -2.89 17.96 12.06
N THR A 219 -1.89 17.55 11.27
CA THR A 219 -1.80 16.19 10.73
C THR A 219 -1.72 15.16 11.83
N PHE A 220 -0.85 15.36 12.84
CA PHE A 220 -0.77 14.43 13.97
C PHE A 220 -2.08 14.32 14.74
N GLN A 221 -2.76 15.43 15.00
CA GLN A 221 -4.07 15.42 15.67
C GLN A 221 -5.08 14.56 14.89
N ARG A 222 -5.13 14.72 13.57
CA ARG A 222 -6.04 13.94 12.70
C ARG A 222 -5.65 12.46 12.64
N LEU A 223 -4.37 12.14 12.54
CA LEU A 223 -3.88 10.76 12.56
C LEU A 223 -4.18 10.06 13.89
N ILE A 224 -4.02 10.75 15.02
CA ILE A 224 -4.38 10.22 16.35
C ILE A 224 -5.89 9.95 16.42
N SER A 225 -6.70 10.91 15.97
CA SER A 225 -8.15 10.72 15.90
C SER A 225 -8.51 9.51 15.04
N TYR A 226 -7.95 9.41 13.84
CA TYR A 226 -8.16 8.28 12.93
C TYR A 226 -7.78 6.94 13.58
N ALA A 227 -6.60 6.86 14.20
CA ALA A 227 -6.13 5.65 14.89
C ALA A 227 -7.08 5.20 16.02
N ASN A 228 -7.60 6.16 16.80
CA ASN A 228 -8.55 5.87 17.87
C ASN A 228 -9.89 5.34 17.34
N HIS A 229 -10.43 5.93 16.27
CA HIS A 229 -11.67 5.47 15.65
C HIS A 229 -11.49 4.06 15.05
N ARG A 230 -10.39 3.82 14.35
CA ARG A 230 -10.06 2.51 13.79
C ARG A 230 -9.89 1.43 14.87
N GLY A 231 -9.30 1.79 16.02
CA GLY A 231 -9.15 0.89 17.16
C GLY A 231 -10.50 0.46 17.77
N LYS A 232 -11.47 1.37 17.85
CA LYS A 232 -12.82 1.06 18.35
C LYS A 232 -13.58 0.10 17.45
N LEU A 233 -13.56 0.33 16.13
CA LEU A 233 -14.19 -0.56 15.15
C LEU A 233 -13.64 -2.00 15.26
N LYS A 234 -12.33 -2.18 15.49
CA LYS A 234 -11.74 -3.50 15.69
C LYS A 234 -12.32 -4.24 16.91
N ASN A 235 -12.59 -3.53 18.00
CA ASN A 235 -13.12 -4.14 19.22
C ASN A 235 -14.59 -4.56 19.09
N GLU A 236 -15.35 -3.94 18.19
CA GLU A 236 -16.77 -4.27 17.96
C GLU A 236 -16.96 -5.57 17.16
N PHE A 237 -15.97 -5.99 16.36
CA PHE A 237 -16.01 -7.21 15.54
C PHE A 237 -15.28 -8.43 16.15
N THR A 238 -14.90 -8.38 17.43
CA THR A 238 -14.18 -9.49 18.11
C THR A 238 -15.05 -10.25 19.13
N TYR A 239 -16.35 -10.43 18.84
CA TYR A 239 -17.25 -11.31 19.63
C TYR A 239 -17.58 -12.60 18.89
#